data_AF-A0A496ZS62-F1
#
_entry.id   AF-A0A496ZS62-F1
#
_cell.length_a   1.000
_cell.length_b   1.000
_cell.length_c   1.000
_cell.angle_alpha   90.00
_cell.angle_beta   90.00
_cell.angle_gamma   90.00
#
_symmetry.space_group_name_H-M   'P 1'
#
loop_
_entity.id
_entity.type
_entity.pdbx_description
1 polymer ?
#
loop_
_entity_poly.entity_id
_entity_poly.type
_entity_poly.pdbx_seq_one_letter_code
_entity_poly.pdbx_strand_id
1 'polypeptide(L)'
;MIIVKIDMNNKRTTTDLSARHFSRYGEFLVSFELSKYGWNVYNPVYDEYIDLIIHKHVCEDCGKNWNLTPVLVCKKCGKDFSKTQKNKIIAKKICANCKYEMVGNKRKCEKCGSKNLINRPTCDICGGEIEMIDHSCKCGSKNYVTKFRTIQVKSSRIEYKNGKSKNTYAVDMKPRDLIKDKYHFYIWCLIDDDDKPHFLVMSVNDFKRVMGDSLKGISFFKDQDRQHFSARDFGKWKEFLNEFDKLE
;
A
#
# COMPACT_ATOMS: atom_id res chain seq x y z
N MET A 1 13.55 -27.33 27.28
CA MET A 1 14.14 -26.06 26.80
C MET A 1 14.85 -26.35 25.49
N ILE A 2 14.21 -26.11 24.35
CA ILE A 2 14.80 -26.37 23.03
C ILE A 2 15.68 -25.16 22.70
N ILE A 3 16.99 -25.35 22.77
CA ILE A 3 17.96 -24.34 22.32
C ILE A 3 18.04 -24.45 20.80
N VAL A 4 17.37 -23.54 20.10
CA VAL A 4 17.56 -23.36 18.66
C VAL A 4 18.90 -22.65 18.48
N LYS A 5 19.93 -23.39 18.08
CA LYS A 5 21.17 -22.81 17.57
C LYS A 5 20.86 -22.12 16.24
N ILE A 6 20.78 -20.80 16.27
CA ILE A 6 20.74 -19.99 15.04
C ILE A 6 22.19 -19.81 14.61
N ASP A 7 22.57 -20.51 13.55
CA ASP A 7 23.87 -20.36 12.92
C ASP A 7 23.95 -18.99 12.24
N MET A 8 24.75 -18.06 12.79
CA MET A 8 24.83 -16.66 12.35
C MET A 8 25.67 -16.45 11.08
N ASN A 9 26.21 -17.52 10.48
CA ASN A 9 27.10 -17.45 9.31
C ASN A 9 26.46 -17.81 7.97
N ASN A 10 25.19 -18.23 7.94
CA ASN A 10 24.45 -18.40 6.68
C ASN A 10 23.59 -17.17 6.43
N LYS A 11 24.04 -16.27 5.54
CA LYS A 11 23.16 -15.24 4.97
C LYS A 11 22.03 -15.97 4.25
N ARG A 12 20.85 -16.00 4.87
CA ARG A 12 19.63 -16.52 4.24
C ARG A 12 19.23 -15.57 3.12
N THR A 13 19.04 -16.09 1.92
CA THR A 13 18.62 -15.31 0.74
C THR A 13 17.21 -15.72 0.31
N THR A 14 16.62 -15.04 -0.67
CA THR A 14 15.29 -15.41 -1.16
C THR A 14 15.22 -16.82 -1.78
N THR A 15 16.37 -17.43 -2.10
CA THR A 15 16.45 -18.81 -2.59
C THR A 15 16.06 -19.84 -1.53
N ASP A 16 16.23 -19.52 -0.24
CA ASP A 16 15.88 -20.39 0.88
C ASP A 16 14.38 -20.39 1.21
N LEU A 17 13.62 -19.46 0.62
CA LEU A 17 12.18 -19.37 0.83
C LEU A 17 11.43 -20.48 0.07
N SER A 18 10.43 -21.05 0.73
CA SER A 18 9.43 -21.89 0.07
C SER A 18 8.67 -21.06 -0.98
N ALA A 19 8.12 -21.71 -2.01
CA ALA A 19 7.38 -21.01 -3.07
C ALA A 19 6.26 -20.10 -2.51
N ARG A 20 5.54 -20.56 -1.48
CA ARG A 20 4.50 -19.77 -0.82
C ARG A 20 5.05 -18.53 -0.10
N HIS A 21 6.15 -18.68 0.65
CA HIS A 21 6.76 -17.55 1.34
C HIS A 21 7.40 -16.56 0.36
N PHE A 22 7.98 -17.06 -0.74
CA PHE A 22 8.54 -16.23 -1.80
C PHE A 22 7.46 -15.41 -2.53
N SER A 23 6.32 -16.02 -2.87
CA SER A 23 5.18 -15.28 -3.46
C SER A 23 4.75 -14.12 -2.56
N ARG A 24 4.53 -14.41 -1.27
CA ARG A 24 4.12 -13.40 -0.28
C ARG A 24 5.18 -12.32 -0.07
N TYR A 25 6.46 -12.69 -0.12
CA TYR A 25 7.56 -11.74 -0.04
C TYR A 25 7.51 -10.74 -1.21
N GLY A 26 7.27 -11.19 -2.44
CA GLY A 26 7.11 -10.29 -3.58
C GLY A 26 5.87 -9.39 -3.48
N GLU A 27 4.74 -9.89 -2.97
CA GLU A 27 3.56 -9.06 -2.66
C GLU A 27 3.89 -7.93 -1.67
N PHE A 28 4.68 -8.23 -0.62
CA PHE A 28 5.14 -7.21 0.33
C PHE A 28 6.04 -6.17 -0.34
N LEU A 29 7.00 -6.60 -1.18
CA LEU A 29 7.89 -5.68 -1.89
C LEU A 29 7.10 -4.75 -2.84
N VAL A 30 6.14 -5.29 -3.59
CA VAL A 30 5.25 -4.49 -4.45
C VAL A 30 4.45 -3.51 -3.62
N SER A 31 3.93 -3.93 -2.46
CA SER A 31 3.19 -3.06 -1.54
C SER A 31 4.05 -1.89 -1.04
N PHE A 32 5.31 -2.16 -0.67
CA PHE A 32 6.25 -1.12 -0.27
C PHE A 32 6.55 -0.16 -1.41
N GLU A 33 6.77 -0.67 -2.62
CA GLU A 33 7.05 0.17 -3.78
C GLU A 33 5.86 1.08 -4.10
N LEU A 34 4.64 0.53 -4.18
CA LEU A 34 3.40 1.30 -4.39
C LEU A 34 3.21 2.42 -3.37
N SER A 35 3.56 2.17 -2.10
CA SER A 35 3.46 3.20 -1.05
C SER A 35 4.39 4.39 -1.28
N LYS A 36 5.54 4.21 -1.94
CA LYS A 36 6.45 5.31 -2.31
C LYS A 36 5.83 6.23 -3.35
N TYR A 37 4.97 5.70 -4.21
CA TYR A 37 4.16 6.46 -5.18
C TYR A 37 2.89 7.04 -4.54
N GLY A 38 2.74 6.92 -3.22
CA GLY A 38 1.65 7.55 -2.46
C GLY A 38 0.32 6.81 -2.51
N TRP A 39 0.33 5.53 -2.92
CA TRP A 39 -0.84 4.66 -2.86
C TRP A 39 -1.04 4.12 -1.44
N ASN A 40 -2.29 4.12 -0.98
CA ASN A 40 -2.71 3.33 0.17
C ASN A 40 -2.96 1.90 -0.31
N VAL A 41 -2.31 0.92 0.32
CA VAL A 41 -2.30 -0.48 -0.12
C VAL A 41 -3.05 -1.35 0.88
N TYR A 42 -3.93 -2.22 0.37
CA TYR A 42 -4.76 -3.12 1.15
C TYR A 42 -4.69 -4.53 0.58
N ASN A 43 -4.69 -5.53 1.46
CA ASN A 43 -4.86 -6.93 1.08
C ASN A 43 -6.35 -7.29 1.19
N PRO A 44 -7.00 -7.77 0.12
CA PRO A 44 -8.37 -8.28 0.21
C PRO A 44 -8.39 -9.53 1.10
N VAL A 45 -9.46 -9.68 1.90
CA VAL A 45 -9.55 -10.76 2.89
C VAL A 45 -9.89 -12.11 2.23
N TYR A 46 -10.69 -12.10 1.16
CA TYR A 46 -11.18 -13.29 0.46
C TYR A 46 -11.24 -13.05 -1.05
N ASP A 47 -10.10 -12.98 -1.70
CA ASP A 47 -9.99 -12.94 -3.17
C ASP A 47 -8.85 -13.84 -3.63
N GLU A 48 -9.08 -14.62 -4.68
CA GLU A 48 -8.09 -15.56 -5.24
C GLU A 48 -7.32 -14.98 -6.42
N TYR A 49 -7.72 -13.81 -6.92
CA TYR A 49 -7.24 -13.20 -8.17
C TYR A 49 -6.65 -11.82 -7.98
N ILE A 50 -7.19 -11.06 -7.03
CA ILE A 50 -6.70 -9.75 -6.61
C ILE A 50 -5.80 -9.97 -5.39
N ASP A 51 -4.52 -9.67 -5.55
CA ASP A 51 -3.56 -9.77 -4.45
C ASP A 51 -3.52 -8.47 -3.64
N LEU A 52 -3.71 -7.31 -4.30
CA LEU A 52 -3.75 -5.99 -3.66
C LEU A 52 -4.88 -5.12 -4.22
N ILE A 53 -5.51 -4.35 -3.35
CA ILE A 53 -6.36 -3.21 -3.70
C ILE A 53 -5.61 -1.96 -3.30
N ILE A 54 -5.46 -1.02 -4.22
CA ILE A 54 -4.81 0.25 -3.93
C ILE A 54 -5.72 1.42 -4.25
N HIS A 55 -5.62 2.48 -3.45
CA HIS A 55 -6.26 3.73 -3.77
C HIS A 55 -5.39 4.92 -3.40
N LYS A 56 -5.68 6.06 -4.03
CA LYS A 56 -5.15 7.35 -3.62
C LYS A 56 -6.09 8.47 -4.02
N HIS A 57 -5.96 9.60 -3.35
CA HIS A 57 -6.70 10.80 -3.68
C HIS A 57 -5.80 11.75 -4.45
N VAL A 58 -6.32 12.34 -5.51
CA VAL A 58 -5.58 13.24 -6.38
C VAL A 58 -6.36 14.53 -6.51
N CYS A 59 -5.68 15.66 -6.38
CA CYS A 59 -6.28 16.96 -6.64
C CYS A 59 -6.70 17.06 -8.10
N GLU A 60 -7.95 17.43 -8.35
CA GLU A 60 -8.45 17.61 -9.73
C GLU A 60 -7.74 18.77 -10.43
N ASP A 61 -7.46 19.85 -9.69
CA ASP A 61 -6.88 21.06 -10.28
C ASP A 61 -5.38 20.97 -10.57
N CYS A 62 -4.59 20.28 -9.73
CA CYS A 62 -3.12 20.25 -9.87
C CYS A 62 -2.52 18.85 -10.04
N GLY A 63 -3.33 17.79 -10.03
CA GLY A 63 -2.88 16.41 -10.26
C GLY A 63 -2.00 15.82 -9.15
N LYS A 64 -1.71 16.56 -8.07
CA LYS A 64 -0.87 16.08 -6.97
C LYS A 64 -1.63 15.15 -6.03
N ASN A 65 -0.92 14.20 -5.44
CA ASN A 65 -1.46 13.35 -4.37
C ASN A 65 -1.98 14.21 -3.22
N TRP A 66 -3.17 13.86 -2.74
CA TRP A 66 -3.86 14.55 -1.66
C TRP A 66 -3.97 13.65 -0.44
N ASN A 67 -3.33 14.06 0.64
CA ASN A 67 -3.49 13.37 1.91
C ASN A 67 -4.76 13.88 2.61
N LEU A 68 -5.82 13.06 2.60
CA LEU A 68 -7.07 13.36 3.30
C LEU A 68 -7.02 13.10 4.80
N THR A 69 -5.90 12.59 5.34
CA THR A 69 -5.78 12.39 6.79
C THR A 69 -5.85 13.75 7.48
N PRO A 70 -6.89 14.02 8.29
CA PRO A 70 -7.05 15.32 8.90
C PRO A 70 -5.94 15.56 9.92
N VAL A 71 -5.37 16.76 9.90
CA VAL A 71 -4.35 17.15 10.86
C VAL A 71 -4.98 17.70 12.14
N LEU A 72 -4.54 17.19 13.29
CA LEU A 72 -4.91 17.66 14.60
C LEU A 72 -3.82 18.61 15.10
N VAL A 73 -4.11 19.89 15.27
CA VAL A 73 -3.11 20.88 15.70
C VAL A 73 -3.60 21.71 16.87
N CYS A 74 -2.66 22.08 17.74
CA CYS A 74 -2.94 23.04 18.80
C CYS A 74 -3.00 24.46 18.26
N LYS A 75 -4.12 25.17 18.49
CA LYS A 75 -4.30 26.58 18.11
C LYS A 75 -3.25 27.54 18.67
N LYS A 76 -2.70 27.21 19.84
CA LYS A 76 -1.81 28.12 20.59
C LYS A 76 -0.34 27.95 20.22
N CYS A 77 0.14 26.72 20.07
CA CYS A 77 1.56 26.45 19.82
C CYS A 77 1.85 25.78 18.47
N GLY A 78 0.83 25.47 17.65
CA GLY A 78 0.99 24.85 16.34
C GLY A 78 1.44 23.39 16.36
N LYS A 79 1.56 22.76 17.54
CA LYS A 79 1.98 21.36 17.66
C LYS A 79 0.99 20.41 16.97
N ASP A 80 1.51 19.51 16.15
CA ASP A 80 0.79 18.48 15.39
C ASP A 80 0.63 17.17 16.21
N PHE A 81 -0.60 16.67 16.29
CA PHE A 81 -1.03 15.48 17.03
C PHE A 81 -1.56 14.35 16.12
N SER A 82 -1.54 14.50 14.80
CA SER A 82 -2.28 13.70 13.81
C SER A 82 -1.81 12.25 13.70
N LYS A 83 -0.55 11.97 14.08
CA LYS A 83 0.10 10.65 14.01
C LYS A 83 0.05 9.92 15.36
N THR A 84 1.19 9.45 15.85
CA THR A 84 1.34 8.68 17.10
C THR A 84 1.17 9.51 18.37
N GLN A 85 0.89 10.81 18.26
CA GLN A 85 0.78 11.73 19.41
C GLN A 85 -0.66 11.95 19.88
N LYS A 86 -1.66 11.30 19.28
CA LYS A 86 -3.07 11.41 19.73
C LYS A 86 -3.25 11.04 21.20
N ASN A 87 -2.44 10.12 21.72
CA ASN A 87 -2.43 9.74 23.14
C ASN A 87 -1.98 10.87 24.08
N LYS A 88 -1.28 11.89 23.57
CA LYS A 88 -0.87 13.08 24.33
C LYS A 88 -1.96 14.16 24.37
N ILE A 89 -3.09 13.96 23.70
CA ILE A 89 -4.21 14.90 23.76
C ILE A 89 -4.91 14.75 25.10
N ILE A 90 -5.00 15.84 25.87
CA ILE A 90 -5.77 15.87 27.11
C ILE A 90 -7.24 16.05 26.75
N ALA A 91 -8.02 14.98 26.89
CA ALA A 91 -9.47 15.02 26.71
C ALA A 91 -10.12 15.77 27.89
N LYS A 92 -10.35 17.09 27.73
CA LYS A 92 -11.16 17.86 28.67
C LYS A 92 -12.62 17.92 28.23
N LYS A 93 -13.52 17.98 29.21
CA LYS A 93 -14.94 18.30 29.02
C LYS A 93 -15.31 19.49 29.89
N ILE A 94 -16.13 20.38 29.34
CA ILE A 94 -16.68 21.53 30.05
C ILE A 94 -18.18 21.32 30.20
N CYS A 95 -18.70 21.43 31.42
CA CYS A 95 -20.14 21.42 31.61
C CYS A 95 -20.76 22.70 31.04
N ALA A 96 -21.70 22.59 30.10
CA ALA A 96 -22.34 23.74 29.49
C ALA A 96 -23.10 24.60 30.51
N ASN A 97 -23.66 23.95 31.56
CA ASN A 97 -24.52 24.58 32.56
C ASN A 97 -23.72 25.31 33.65
N CYS A 98 -22.75 24.63 34.28
CA CYS A 98 -22.01 25.20 35.43
C CYS A 98 -20.55 25.55 35.11
N LYS A 99 -20.13 25.41 33.85
CA LYS A 99 -18.77 25.68 33.34
C LYS A 99 -17.64 24.91 34.02
N TYR A 100 -17.97 23.91 34.85
CA TYR A 100 -16.98 23.07 35.51
C TYR A 100 -16.19 22.24 34.50
N GLU A 101 -14.85 22.29 34.57
CA GLU A 101 -13.93 21.52 33.74
C GLU A 101 -13.66 20.14 34.36
N MET A 102 -13.60 19.12 33.52
CA MET A 102 -13.29 17.75 33.92
C MET A 102 -12.34 17.12 32.91
N VAL A 103 -11.48 16.22 33.39
CA VAL A 103 -10.55 15.46 32.55
C VAL A 103 -11.07 14.03 32.37
N GLY A 104 -10.94 13.52 31.14
CA GLY A 104 -11.29 12.16 30.77
C GLY A 104 -12.71 12.01 30.24
N ASN A 105 -13.12 10.75 30.03
CA ASN A 105 -14.39 10.43 29.38
C ASN A 105 -15.58 10.40 30.35
N LYS A 106 -15.87 11.54 31.00
CA LYS A 106 -16.99 11.68 31.93
C LYS A 106 -18.32 11.73 31.17
N ARG A 107 -19.36 11.08 31.71
CA ARG A 107 -20.73 11.05 31.15
C ARG A 107 -21.69 12.08 31.77
N LYS A 108 -21.35 12.60 32.95
CA LYS A 108 -22.11 13.62 33.68
C LYS A 108 -21.13 14.59 34.34
N CYS A 109 -21.59 15.81 34.61
CA CYS A 109 -20.84 16.79 35.38
C CYS A 109 -20.72 16.32 36.83
N GLU A 110 -19.49 16.26 37.36
CA GLU A 110 -19.22 15.89 38.75
C GLU A 110 -19.79 16.91 39.75
N LYS A 111 -19.95 18.17 39.34
CA LYS A 111 -20.44 19.26 40.20
C LYS A 111 -21.97 19.38 40.23
N CYS A 112 -22.65 19.26 39.09
CA CYS A 112 -24.10 19.52 38.99
C CYS A 112 -24.92 18.36 38.41
N GLY A 113 -24.29 17.21 38.12
CA GLY A 113 -24.96 16.03 37.56
C GLY A 113 -25.45 16.18 36.11
N SER A 114 -25.33 17.36 35.49
CA SER A 114 -25.78 17.61 34.11
C SER A 114 -25.08 16.71 33.10
N LYS A 115 -25.83 16.23 32.11
CA LYS A 115 -25.31 15.48 30.95
C LYS A 115 -24.83 16.39 29.81
N ASN A 116 -25.07 17.70 29.92
CA ASN A 116 -24.71 18.68 28.89
C ASN A 116 -23.21 19.02 28.99
N LEU A 117 -22.38 18.21 28.35
CA LEU A 117 -20.92 18.29 28.37
C LEU A 117 -20.39 18.60 26.97
N ILE A 118 -19.52 19.60 26.87
CA ILE A 118 -18.83 20.00 25.64
C ILE A 118 -17.42 19.42 25.67
N ASN A 119 -17.03 18.71 24.61
CA ASN A 119 -15.67 18.19 24.48
C ASN A 119 -14.73 19.31 24.05
N ARG A 120 -13.61 19.47 24.76
CA ARG A 120 -12.58 20.46 24.47
C ARG A 120 -11.19 19.84 24.59
N PRO A 121 -10.71 19.09 23.60
CA PRO A 121 -9.38 18.50 23.65
C PRO A 121 -8.31 19.59 23.74
N THR A 122 -7.29 19.38 24.56
CA THR A 122 -6.23 20.37 24.82
C THR A 122 -4.82 19.78 24.69
N CYS A 123 -3.89 20.66 24.34
CA CYS A 123 -2.47 20.37 24.23
C CYS A 123 -1.84 20.07 25.59
N ASP A 124 -1.05 19.00 25.66
CA ASP A 124 -0.24 18.61 26.81
C ASP A 124 0.80 19.67 27.26
N ILE A 125 1.31 20.48 26.32
CA ILE A 125 2.37 21.45 26.61
C ILE A 125 1.81 22.80 27.03
N CYS A 126 0.90 23.36 26.25
CA CYS A 126 0.50 24.78 26.40
C CYS A 126 -0.96 24.97 26.85
N GLY A 127 -1.71 23.88 27.00
CA GLY A 127 -3.14 23.88 27.36
C GLY A 127 -4.06 24.43 26.26
N GLY A 128 -3.54 24.80 25.09
CA GLY A 128 -4.33 25.32 23.98
C GLY A 128 -5.26 24.28 23.38
N GLU A 129 -6.40 24.73 22.85
CA GLU A 129 -7.40 23.86 22.21
C GLU A 129 -6.84 23.21 20.95
N ILE A 130 -7.17 21.93 20.75
CA ILE A 130 -6.78 21.17 19.57
C ILE A 130 -7.95 21.20 18.59
N GLU A 131 -7.65 21.56 17.34
CA GLU A 131 -8.62 21.53 16.25
C GLU A 131 -8.19 20.56 15.16
N MET A 132 -9.18 20.17 14.37
CA MET A 132 -8.99 19.44 13.13
C MET A 132 -8.93 20.46 12.00
N ILE A 133 -7.84 20.47 11.23
CA ILE A 133 -7.75 21.28 10.02
C ILE A 133 -8.18 20.42 8.84
N ASP A 134 -9.25 20.84 8.16
CA ASP A 134 -9.65 20.29 6.87
C ASP A 134 -8.62 20.69 5.81
N HIS A 135 -7.97 19.71 5.20
CA HIS A 135 -6.95 19.96 4.20
C HIS A 135 -7.56 20.38 2.87
N SER A 136 -7.26 21.61 2.46
CA SER A 136 -7.18 21.95 1.03
C SER A 136 -5.89 21.39 0.44
N CYS A 137 -5.87 21.16 -0.87
CA CYS A 137 -4.63 20.85 -1.56
C CYS A 137 -3.65 22.01 -1.40
N LYS A 138 -2.35 21.78 -1.57
CA LYS A 138 -1.33 22.84 -1.57
C LYS A 138 -1.61 23.96 -2.57
N CYS A 139 -2.36 23.69 -3.64
CA CYS A 139 -2.80 24.70 -4.61
C CYS A 139 -4.06 25.48 -4.17
N GLY A 140 -4.60 25.22 -2.97
CA GLY A 140 -5.82 25.83 -2.46
C GLY A 140 -7.12 25.12 -2.86
N SER A 141 -7.05 24.11 -3.74
CA SER A 141 -8.22 23.34 -4.15
C SER A 141 -8.91 22.65 -2.96
N LYS A 142 -10.22 22.40 -3.11
CA LYS A 142 -11.03 21.54 -2.23
C LYS A 142 -11.59 20.30 -2.95
N ASN A 143 -11.26 20.13 -4.24
CA ASN A 143 -11.80 19.07 -5.10
C ASN A 143 -10.76 17.99 -5.37
N TYR A 144 -11.10 16.74 -5.04
CA TYR A 144 -10.24 15.60 -5.30
C TYR A 144 -11.03 14.48 -5.98
N VAL A 145 -10.31 13.70 -6.79
CA VAL A 145 -10.78 12.43 -7.31
C VAL A 145 -10.10 11.29 -6.57
N THR A 146 -10.83 10.20 -6.33
CA THR A 146 -10.23 8.97 -5.79
C THR A 146 -9.98 7.99 -6.91
N LYS A 147 -8.72 7.60 -7.08
CA LYS A 147 -8.34 6.53 -8.01
C LYS A 147 -8.29 5.21 -7.25
N PHE A 148 -8.92 4.18 -7.81
CA PHE A 148 -8.84 2.79 -7.32
C PHE A 148 -8.17 1.94 -8.40
N ARG A 149 -7.34 0.99 -7.97
CA ARG A 149 -6.76 -0.06 -8.83
C ARG A 149 -6.80 -1.40 -8.10
N THR A 150 -6.99 -2.46 -8.87
CA THR A 150 -6.82 -3.83 -8.40
C THR A 150 -5.54 -4.38 -9.00
N ILE A 151 -4.73 -5.08 -8.21
CA ILE A 151 -3.42 -5.56 -8.63
C ILE A 151 -3.37 -7.07 -8.46
N GLN A 152 -2.93 -7.77 -9.50
CA GLN A 152 -2.44 -9.14 -9.37
C GLN A 152 -0.91 -9.11 -9.34
N VAL A 153 -0.33 -9.74 -8.33
CA VAL A 153 1.11 -9.85 -8.14
C VAL A 153 1.57 -11.27 -8.44
N LYS A 154 2.72 -11.36 -9.09
CA LYS A 154 3.43 -12.62 -9.33
C LYS A 154 4.90 -12.40 -9.04
N SER A 155 5.57 -13.43 -8.55
CA SER A 155 6.98 -13.32 -8.16
C SER A 155 7.80 -14.32 -8.93
N SER A 156 8.96 -13.87 -9.43
CA SER A 156 9.91 -14.70 -10.17
C SER A 156 11.31 -14.50 -9.60
N ARG A 157 12.10 -15.56 -9.60
CA ARG A 157 13.54 -15.51 -9.29
C ARG A 157 14.30 -16.11 -10.46
N ILE A 158 15.59 -15.77 -10.55
CA ILE A 158 16.46 -16.34 -11.59
C ILE A 158 16.43 -17.87 -11.51
N GLU A 159 16.17 -18.51 -12.65
CA GLU A 159 16.13 -19.96 -12.73
C GLU A 159 17.54 -20.57 -12.77
N TYR A 160 17.69 -21.72 -12.11
CA TYR A 160 18.90 -22.51 -12.11
C TYR A 160 18.65 -23.89 -12.72
N LYS A 161 19.62 -24.42 -13.48
CA LYS A 161 19.63 -25.81 -13.96
C LYS A 161 20.98 -26.42 -13.63
N ASN A 162 20.97 -27.53 -12.89
CA ASN A 162 22.18 -28.24 -12.46
C ASN A 162 23.22 -27.30 -11.77
N GLY A 163 22.74 -26.39 -10.91
CA GLY A 163 23.59 -25.44 -10.20
C GLY A 163 24.11 -24.25 -11.04
N LYS A 164 23.80 -24.19 -12.34
CA LYS A 164 24.15 -23.06 -13.20
C LYS A 164 22.94 -22.14 -13.41
N SER A 165 23.15 -20.84 -13.20
CA SER A 165 22.15 -19.80 -13.48
C SER A 165 21.81 -19.78 -14.97
N LYS A 166 20.53 -19.83 -15.30
CA LYS A 166 20.04 -19.61 -16.67
C LYS A 166 20.00 -18.12 -17.03
N ASN A 167 20.15 -17.22 -16.05
CA ASN A 167 19.95 -15.78 -16.21
C ASN A 167 18.59 -15.45 -16.86
N THR A 168 17.54 -16.18 -16.49
CA THR A 168 16.20 -15.96 -17.01
C THR A 168 15.19 -15.84 -15.90
N TYR A 169 14.26 -14.90 -16.06
CA TYR A 169 13.01 -14.89 -15.34
C TYR A 169 11.96 -15.66 -16.11
N ALA A 170 10.87 -15.99 -15.41
CA ALA A 170 9.66 -16.48 -16.00
C ALA A 170 8.47 -15.65 -15.54
N VAL A 171 7.61 -15.30 -16.48
CA VAL A 171 6.31 -14.68 -16.20
C VAL A 171 5.23 -15.72 -16.50
N ASP A 172 4.43 -16.03 -15.49
CA ASP A 172 3.28 -16.93 -15.57
C ASP A 172 1.99 -16.16 -15.32
N MET A 173 0.93 -16.56 -16.00
CA MET A 173 -0.34 -15.83 -16.02
C MET A 173 -1.50 -16.75 -15.70
N LYS A 174 -2.47 -16.21 -14.97
CA LYS A 174 -3.83 -16.76 -14.92
C LYS A 174 -4.79 -15.66 -15.34
N PRO A 175 -4.96 -15.40 -16.65
CA PRO A 175 -5.96 -14.44 -17.09
C PRO A 175 -7.33 -15.02 -16.75
N ARG A 176 -8.01 -14.37 -15.80
CA ARG A 176 -9.42 -14.60 -15.49
C ARG A 176 -10.22 -13.34 -15.76
N ASP A 177 -11.38 -13.20 -15.13
CA ASP A 177 -12.41 -12.17 -15.37
C ASP A 177 -11.90 -10.72 -15.37
N LEU A 178 -10.77 -10.45 -14.71
CA LEU A 178 -10.18 -9.10 -14.61
C LEU A 178 -9.51 -8.60 -15.89
N ILE A 179 -9.34 -9.43 -16.93
CA ILE A 179 -8.79 -9.00 -18.24
C ILE A 179 -9.70 -8.00 -18.98
N LYS A 180 -10.93 -7.78 -18.51
CA LYS A 180 -11.85 -6.75 -19.03
C LYS A 180 -11.83 -5.46 -18.20
N ASP A 181 -11.26 -5.50 -17.00
CA ASP A 181 -11.22 -4.33 -16.12
C ASP A 181 -10.04 -3.43 -16.46
N LYS A 182 -10.33 -2.21 -16.94
CA LYS A 182 -9.30 -1.21 -17.27
C LYS A 182 -8.56 -0.65 -16.05
N TYR A 183 -9.08 -0.86 -14.85
CA TYR A 183 -8.44 -0.44 -13.59
C TYR A 183 -7.67 -1.57 -12.92
N HIS A 184 -7.62 -2.75 -13.55
CA HIS A 184 -6.78 -3.86 -13.13
C HIS A 184 -5.38 -3.76 -13.74
N PHE A 185 -4.37 -4.12 -12.93
CA PHE A 185 -2.97 -4.12 -13.33
C PHE A 185 -2.29 -5.42 -12.89
N TYR A 186 -1.28 -5.81 -13.66
CA TYR A 186 -0.42 -6.92 -13.32
C TYR A 186 0.97 -6.40 -12.95
N ILE A 187 1.51 -6.90 -11.84
CA ILE A 187 2.87 -6.57 -11.39
C ILE A 187 3.68 -7.84 -11.16
N TRP A 188 4.77 -8.02 -11.90
CA TRP A 188 5.78 -9.04 -11.59
C TRP A 188 6.87 -8.46 -10.70
N CYS A 189 7.13 -9.11 -9.58
CA CYS A 189 8.30 -8.87 -8.74
C CYS A 189 9.39 -9.88 -9.12
N LEU A 190 10.46 -9.40 -9.74
CA LEU A 190 11.57 -10.19 -10.27
C LEU A 190 12.79 -10.00 -9.36
N ILE A 191 13.22 -11.06 -8.68
CA ILE A 191 14.36 -11.01 -7.76
C ILE A 191 15.60 -11.55 -8.45
N ASP A 192 16.63 -10.72 -8.59
CA ASP A 192 17.94 -11.14 -9.12
C ASP A 192 18.78 -11.92 -8.10
N ASP A 193 19.98 -12.33 -8.53
CA ASP A 193 20.89 -13.14 -7.71
C ASP A 193 21.49 -12.36 -6.53
N ASP A 194 21.37 -11.02 -6.52
CA ASP A 194 21.78 -10.13 -5.44
C ASP A 194 20.62 -9.78 -4.48
N ASP A 195 19.51 -10.53 -4.56
CA ASP A 195 18.24 -10.28 -3.85
C ASP A 195 17.65 -8.87 -4.13
N LYS A 196 18.02 -8.24 -5.25
CA LYS A 196 17.49 -6.95 -5.65
C LYS A 196 16.21 -7.14 -6.47
N PRO A 197 15.12 -6.44 -6.11
CA PRO A 197 13.86 -6.53 -6.84
C PRO A 197 13.85 -5.61 -8.05
N HIS A 198 13.22 -6.11 -9.11
CA HIS A 198 12.84 -5.40 -10.32
C HIS A 198 11.36 -5.63 -10.58
N PHE A 199 10.63 -4.62 -11.06
CA PHE A 199 9.19 -4.73 -11.22
C PHE A 199 8.79 -4.62 -12.68
N LEU A 200 7.92 -5.49 -13.19
CA LEU A 200 7.23 -5.25 -14.46
C LEU A 200 5.82 -4.78 -14.14
N VAL A 201 5.47 -3.55 -14.55
CA VAL A 201 4.16 -2.95 -14.29
C VAL A 201 3.39 -2.84 -15.60
N MET A 202 2.26 -3.53 -15.68
CA MET A 202 1.48 -3.66 -16.91
C MET A 202 0.00 -3.37 -16.67
N SER A 203 -0.58 -2.54 -17.52
CA SER A 203 -2.04 -2.44 -17.63
C SER A 203 -2.61 -3.70 -18.29
N VAL A 204 -3.92 -3.92 -18.16
CA VAL A 204 -4.63 -4.95 -18.92
C VAL A 204 -4.44 -4.80 -20.44
N ASN A 205 -4.32 -3.59 -20.97
CA ASN A 205 -4.10 -3.36 -22.39
C ASN A 205 -2.67 -3.71 -22.83
N ASP A 206 -1.67 -3.36 -22.00
CA ASP A 206 -0.28 -3.79 -22.22
C ASP A 206 -0.19 -5.31 -22.23
N PHE A 207 -0.86 -5.94 -21.27
CA PHE A 207 -0.92 -7.39 -21.17
C PHE A 207 -1.50 -8.02 -22.45
N LYS A 208 -2.62 -7.50 -22.95
CA LYS A 208 -3.22 -7.96 -24.21
C LYS A 208 -2.27 -7.80 -25.39
N ARG A 209 -1.58 -6.67 -25.49
CA ARG A 209 -0.61 -6.38 -26.55
C ARG A 209 0.56 -7.36 -26.54
N VAL A 210 1.14 -7.61 -25.36
CA VAL A 210 2.35 -8.45 -25.22
C VAL A 210 2.05 -9.93 -25.40
N MET A 211 0.89 -10.37 -24.92
CA MET A 211 0.47 -11.77 -25.05
C MET A 211 -0.06 -12.08 -26.45
N GLY A 212 -0.65 -11.10 -27.15
CA GLY A 212 -1.10 -11.25 -28.53
C GLY A 212 -2.00 -12.48 -28.71
N ASP A 213 -1.65 -13.33 -29.68
CA ASP A 213 -2.40 -14.55 -29.99
C ASP A 213 -2.31 -15.64 -28.91
N SER A 214 -1.31 -15.61 -28.02
CA SER A 214 -1.23 -16.55 -26.89
C SER A 214 -2.47 -16.45 -26.00
N LEU A 215 -3.11 -15.27 -25.90
CA LEU A 215 -4.36 -15.12 -25.15
C LEU A 215 -5.48 -16.03 -25.64
N LYS A 216 -5.51 -16.36 -26.94
CA LYS A 216 -6.53 -17.25 -27.53
C LYS A 216 -6.35 -18.70 -27.07
N GLY A 217 -5.14 -19.09 -26.71
CA GLY A 217 -4.80 -20.42 -26.21
C GLY A 217 -4.96 -20.57 -24.69
N ILE A 218 -5.07 -19.46 -23.95
CA ILE A 218 -5.25 -19.51 -22.49
C ILE A 218 -6.74 -19.69 -22.19
N SER A 219 -7.11 -20.87 -21.72
CA SER A 219 -8.50 -21.16 -21.35
C SER A 219 -8.71 -20.89 -19.85
N PHE A 220 -9.97 -20.64 -19.47
CA PHE A 220 -10.37 -20.51 -18.06
C PHE A 220 -10.03 -21.74 -17.20
N PHE A 221 -9.82 -22.90 -17.85
CA PHE A 221 -9.65 -24.22 -17.23
C PHE A 221 -8.25 -24.83 -17.38
N LYS A 222 -7.40 -24.32 -18.28
CA LYS A 222 -6.10 -24.91 -18.60
C LYS A 222 -5.04 -23.89 -19.04
N ASP A 223 -3.91 -24.07 -18.38
CA ASP A 223 -2.53 -23.63 -18.64
C ASP A 223 -2.16 -22.14 -18.54
N GLN A 224 -1.07 -21.92 -17.80
CA GLN A 224 -0.33 -20.68 -17.71
C GLN A 224 0.61 -20.65 -18.92
N ASP A 225 0.46 -19.67 -19.82
CA ASP A 225 1.48 -19.44 -20.85
C ASP A 225 2.71 -18.81 -20.18
N ARG A 226 3.62 -19.68 -19.73
CA ARG A 226 4.83 -19.28 -19.01
C ARG A 226 5.88 -18.85 -20.02
N GLN A 227 6.13 -17.54 -20.08
CA GLN A 227 7.15 -16.98 -20.98
C GLN A 227 8.43 -16.72 -20.20
N HIS A 228 9.54 -17.23 -20.71
CA HIS A 228 10.88 -16.95 -20.18
C HIS A 228 11.53 -15.80 -20.93
N PHE A 229 12.30 -14.99 -20.21
CA PHE A 229 13.06 -13.89 -20.81
C PHE A 229 14.36 -13.63 -20.03
N SER A 230 15.30 -12.96 -20.69
CA SER A 230 16.63 -12.62 -20.17
C SER A 230 16.51 -11.71 -18.94
N ALA A 231 17.17 -12.09 -17.85
CA ALA A 231 17.31 -11.27 -16.65
C ALA A 231 18.33 -10.12 -16.83
N ARG A 232 19.10 -10.13 -17.93
CA ARG A 232 20.16 -9.15 -18.20
C ARG A 232 19.64 -7.94 -18.96
N ASP A 233 18.88 -8.18 -20.03
CA ASP A 233 18.41 -7.15 -20.95
C ASP A 233 16.89 -6.94 -20.93
N PHE A 234 16.13 -7.86 -20.31
CA PHE A 234 14.67 -7.88 -20.21
C PHE A 234 13.93 -7.99 -21.57
N GLY A 235 14.63 -7.93 -22.70
CA GLY A 235 14.06 -8.00 -24.05
C GLY A 235 12.84 -7.08 -24.23
N LYS A 236 11.76 -7.65 -24.80
CA LYS A 236 10.48 -6.95 -24.98
C LYS A 236 9.84 -6.46 -23.66
N TRP A 237 10.20 -7.05 -22.53
CA TRP A 237 9.62 -6.70 -21.22
C TRP A 237 10.22 -5.44 -20.61
N LYS A 238 11.35 -4.97 -21.15
CA LYS A 238 12.06 -3.78 -20.66
C LYS A 238 11.18 -2.52 -20.61
N GLU A 239 10.22 -2.39 -21.53
CA GLU A 239 9.27 -1.25 -21.58
C GLU A 239 8.28 -1.19 -20.41
N PHE A 240 8.25 -2.21 -19.54
CA PHE A 240 7.41 -2.27 -18.35
C PHE A 240 8.21 -2.16 -17.04
N LEU A 241 9.54 -2.04 -17.15
CA LEU A 241 10.44 -2.13 -16.01
C LEU A 241 10.31 -0.89 -15.11
N ASN A 242 9.81 -1.10 -13.89
CA ASN A 242 9.59 -0.11 -12.84
C ASN A 242 8.61 1.03 -13.24
N GLU A 243 7.72 0.77 -14.18
CA GLU A 243 6.76 1.73 -14.74
C GLU A 243 5.53 1.95 -13.84
N PHE A 244 5.74 2.26 -12.56
CA PHE A 244 4.65 2.47 -11.60
C PHE A 244 3.79 3.70 -11.91
N ASP A 245 4.30 4.68 -12.65
CA ASP A 245 3.53 5.84 -13.10
C ASP A 245 2.35 5.48 -14.01
N LYS A 246 2.35 4.26 -14.61
CA LYS A 246 1.21 3.76 -15.40
C LYS A 246 -0.06 3.53 -14.56
N LEU A 247 0.07 3.46 -13.23
CA LEU A 247 -1.06 3.28 -12.33
C LEU A 247 -1.90 4.55 -12.15
N GLU A 248 -1.41 5.71 -12.63
CA GLU A 248 -2.14 6.98 -12.63
C GLU A 248 -3.43 6.96 -13.47
#